data_AF-A0AAP8J211-F1
#
_entry.id   AF-A0AAP8J211-F1
#
_cell.length_a   1.000
_cell.length_b   1.000
_cell.length_c   1.000
_cell.angle_alpha   90.00
_cell.angle_beta   90.00
_cell.angle_gamma   90.00
#
_symmetry.space_group_name_H-M   'P 1'
#
loop_
_entity.id
_entity.type
_entity.pdbx_description
1 polymer ?
#
loop_
_entity_poly.entity_id
_entity_poly.type
_entity_poly.pdbx_seq_one_letter_code
_entity_poly.pdbx_strand_id
1 'polypeptide(L)'
;MVSYNNQFFHGERSLFGQENATIVKTTFGKGESPLKESRNIKLDQSIFQYKYPLWYSQHITVANTIFETMARSGIWYTNDITMSDSTIQAPKTFRRSQNIRLKNVHFSDASESLWNCNHISFDHVQASGNYIGMNSTNIVANHLDLIGDYAFDGAKNVEIHHSTLVAKDAFWNCENITIYDSTINGAYLGWNTKNLTLINCTIESNQGLCYVDHLTMKNCALLHSDLVFEYSTNINTDICSDIISVKNPSSGNIRAQSIGNIILEADKIEPAKTKITVTQPSEIKQSA
;
A
#
# COMPACT_ATOMS: atom_id res chain seq x y z
N MET A 1 20.28 -30.42 -8.78
CA MET A 1 19.53 -29.22 -9.19
C MET A 1 19.23 -29.36 -10.67
N VAL A 2 17.96 -29.38 -11.06
CA VAL A 2 17.51 -29.51 -12.45
C VAL A 2 17.70 -28.17 -13.17
N SER A 3 17.99 -28.18 -14.47
CA SER A 3 18.17 -26.95 -15.25
C SER A 3 17.31 -26.98 -16.51
N TYR A 4 16.54 -25.92 -16.72
CA TYR A 4 15.78 -25.66 -17.94
C TYR A 4 16.31 -24.36 -18.56
N ASN A 5 16.73 -24.41 -19.83
CA ASN A 5 17.27 -23.25 -20.52
C ASN A 5 16.67 -23.15 -21.92
N ASN A 6 16.18 -21.97 -22.28
CA ASN A 6 15.61 -21.67 -23.59
C ASN A 6 14.46 -22.62 -23.98
N GLN A 7 13.57 -22.89 -23.02
CA GLN A 7 12.45 -23.80 -23.22
C GLN A 7 11.16 -23.04 -23.54
N PHE A 8 10.25 -23.71 -24.22
CA PHE A 8 8.88 -23.27 -24.41
C PHE A 8 7.93 -24.34 -23.89
N PHE A 9 7.26 -24.05 -22.77
CA PHE A 9 6.28 -24.94 -22.17
C PHE A 9 4.87 -24.47 -22.49
N HIS A 10 3.98 -25.40 -22.82
CA HIS A 10 2.56 -25.15 -23.04
C HIS A 10 1.73 -26.31 -22.48
N GLY A 11 0.42 -26.11 -22.37
CA GLY A 11 -0.48 -27.07 -21.72
C GLY A 11 -0.52 -26.92 -20.20
N GLU A 12 -1.50 -27.57 -19.59
CA GLU A 12 -1.69 -27.52 -18.14
C GLU A 12 -0.49 -28.17 -17.42
N ARG A 13 -0.01 -27.53 -16.34
CA ARG A 13 0.91 -28.17 -15.37
C ARG A 13 2.25 -28.67 -15.94
N SER A 14 2.80 -27.94 -16.91
CA SER A 14 4.04 -28.31 -17.61
C SER A 14 5.25 -28.64 -16.73
N LEU A 15 5.39 -28.01 -15.56
CA LEU A 15 6.42 -28.30 -14.55
C LEU A 15 5.80 -28.43 -13.14
N PHE A 16 4.63 -29.07 -13.06
CA PHE A 16 3.92 -29.24 -11.80
C PHE A 16 4.73 -30.04 -10.79
N GLY A 17 4.76 -29.58 -9.53
CA GLY A 17 5.51 -30.21 -8.45
C GLY A 17 7.02 -30.18 -8.65
N GLN A 18 7.54 -29.32 -9.54
CA GLN A 18 8.98 -29.23 -9.77
C GLN A 18 9.70 -28.81 -8.48
N GLU A 19 10.80 -29.50 -8.17
CA GLU A 19 11.67 -29.16 -7.06
C GLU A 19 13.10 -28.90 -7.51
N ASN A 20 13.80 -28.01 -6.80
CA ASN A 20 15.24 -27.78 -6.93
C ASN A 20 15.67 -27.50 -8.38
N ALA A 21 15.05 -26.53 -9.03
CA ALA A 21 15.29 -26.21 -10.43
C ALA A 21 15.73 -24.76 -10.66
N THR A 22 16.60 -24.59 -11.66
CA THR A 22 16.92 -23.29 -12.25
C THR A 22 16.34 -23.24 -13.66
N ILE A 23 15.51 -22.23 -13.92
CA ILE A 23 14.73 -22.06 -15.14
C ILE A 23 15.13 -20.72 -15.74
N VAL A 24 15.77 -20.75 -16.89
CA VAL A 24 16.38 -19.57 -17.53
C VAL A 24 15.84 -19.42 -18.95
N LYS A 25 15.53 -18.18 -19.36
CA LYS A 25 15.10 -17.85 -20.74
C LYS A 25 13.93 -18.72 -21.21
N THR A 26 13.00 -19.01 -20.30
CA THR A 26 11.93 -19.98 -20.56
C THR A 26 10.59 -19.28 -20.59
N THR A 27 9.82 -19.58 -21.64
CA THR A 27 8.45 -19.10 -21.80
C THR A 27 7.46 -20.18 -21.39
N PHE A 28 6.58 -19.85 -20.46
CA PHE A 28 5.39 -20.61 -20.14
C PHE A 28 4.21 -20.00 -20.91
N GLY A 29 3.92 -20.61 -22.06
CA GLY A 29 2.86 -20.21 -22.97
C GLY A 29 1.46 -20.60 -22.46
N LYS A 30 0.52 -20.76 -23.39
CA LYS A 30 -0.88 -21.08 -23.06
C LYS A 30 -0.98 -22.41 -22.30
N GLY A 31 -1.46 -22.33 -21.06
CA GLY A 31 -1.59 -23.46 -20.14
C GLY A 31 -1.63 -22.97 -18.70
N GLU A 32 -2.52 -23.52 -17.87
CA GLU A 32 -2.68 -23.06 -16.49
C GLU A 32 -1.73 -23.80 -15.53
N SER A 33 -1.31 -23.13 -14.45
CA SER A 33 -0.61 -23.74 -13.32
C SER A 33 0.75 -24.40 -13.62
N PRO A 34 1.65 -23.78 -14.42
CA PRO A 34 2.89 -24.42 -14.86
C PRO A 34 3.80 -24.88 -13.71
N LEU A 35 3.96 -24.08 -12.64
CA LEU A 35 4.84 -24.37 -11.50
C LEU A 35 4.06 -24.52 -10.19
N LYS A 36 2.80 -24.95 -10.27
CA LYS A 36 2.00 -25.21 -9.06
C LYS A 36 2.63 -26.34 -8.23
N GLU A 37 2.57 -26.21 -6.90
CA GLU A 37 3.22 -27.10 -5.90
C GLU A 37 4.77 -27.14 -5.97
N SER A 38 5.41 -26.13 -6.57
CA SER A 38 6.87 -26.14 -6.76
C SER A 38 7.68 -25.67 -5.54
N ARG A 39 8.93 -26.14 -5.43
CA ARG A 39 9.84 -25.81 -4.31
C ARG A 39 11.26 -25.52 -4.78
N ASN A 40 11.93 -24.55 -4.15
CA ASN A 40 13.34 -24.22 -4.41
C ASN A 40 13.59 -23.93 -5.91
N ILE A 41 12.83 -22.98 -6.46
CA ILE A 41 12.88 -22.62 -7.88
C ILE A 41 13.57 -21.28 -8.06
N LYS A 42 14.51 -21.23 -9.01
CA LYS A 42 15.12 -19.99 -9.50
C LYS A 42 14.65 -19.75 -10.93
N LEU A 43 13.98 -18.62 -11.16
CA LEU A 43 13.51 -18.15 -12.45
C LEU A 43 14.34 -16.93 -12.86
N ASP A 44 14.89 -16.94 -14.07
CA ASP A 44 15.61 -15.81 -14.64
C ASP A 44 15.28 -15.63 -16.12
N GLN A 45 14.99 -14.40 -16.54
CA GLN A 45 14.65 -14.07 -17.93
C GLN A 45 13.46 -14.90 -18.47
N SER A 46 12.48 -15.20 -17.61
CA SER A 46 11.32 -16.00 -17.98
C SER A 46 10.11 -15.15 -18.37
N ILE A 47 9.16 -15.77 -19.06
CA ILE A 47 7.91 -15.13 -19.47
C ILE A 47 6.75 -16.04 -19.10
N PHE A 48 5.79 -15.52 -18.33
CA PHE A 48 4.52 -16.19 -18.05
C PHE A 48 3.42 -15.53 -18.89
N GLN A 49 2.84 -16.28 -19.80
CA GLN A 49 1.79 -15.79 -20.71
C GLN A 49 0.38 -16.14 -20.22
N TYR A 50 0.25 -16.98 -19.19
CA TYR A 50 -1.04 -17.52 -18.78
C TYR A 50 -1.12 -17.80 -17.27
N LYS A 51 -2.32 -18.18 -16.83
CA LYS A 51 -2.76 -18.09 -15.44
C LYS A 51 -2.02 -19.00 -14.47
N TYR A 52 -2.03 -18.58 -13.21
CA TYR A 52 -1.61 -19.34 -12.03
C TYR A 52 -0.14 -19.82 -12.03
N PRO A 53 0.87 -19.03 -12.47
CA PRO A 53 2.27 -19.46 -12.51
C PRO A 53 2.79 -20.18 -11.27
N LEU A 54 2.63 -19.59 -10.08
CA LEU A 54 3.30 -20.00 -8.84
C LEU A 54 2.28 -20.17 -7.71
N TRP A 55 1.44 -21.20 -7.83
CA TRP A 55 0.48 -21.57 -6.79
C TRP A 55 1.08 -22.59 -5.82
N TYR A 56 0.80 -22.43 -4.51
CA TYR A 56 1.29 -23.35 -3.47
C TYR A 56 2.80 -23.60 -3.52
N SER A 57 3.57 -22.57 -3.89
CA SER A 57 5.01 -22.69 -4.13
C SER A 57 5.81 -22.25 -2.91
N GLN A 58 7.05 -22.71 -2.79
CA GLN A 58 7.90 -22.35 -1.65
C GLN A 58 9.36 -22.12 -2.05
N HIS A 59 10.01 -21.11 -1.46
CA HIS A 59 11.41 -20.75 -1.71
C HIS A 59 11.66 -20.46 -3.20
N ILE A 60 11.07 -19.37 -3.67
CA ILE A 60 11.09 -18.97 -5.07
C ILE A 60 11.93 -17.70 -5.23
N THR A 61 12.85 -17.72 -6.18
CA THR A 61 13.58 -16.52 -6.62
C THR A 61 13.20 -16.23 -8.07
N VAL A 62 12.77 -15.02 -8.35
CA VAL A 62 12.38 -14.55 -9.68
C VAL A 62 13.21 -13.31 -10.02
N ALA A 63 13.86 -13.31 -11.19
CA ALA A 63 14.60 -12.16 -11.68
C ALA A 63 14.30 -11.93 -13.17
N ASN A 64 14.35 -10.68 -13.62
CA ASN A 64 14.27 -10.31 -15.05
C ASN A 64 13.06 -10.92 -15.78
N THR A 65 11.92 -11.08 -15.11
CA THR A 65 10.81 -11.90 -15.58
C THR A 65 9.59 -11.05 -15.92
N ILE A 66 8.83 -11.48 -16.94
CA ILE A 66 7.61 -10.81 -17.37
C ILE A 66 6.40 -11.69 -17.04
N PHE A 67 5.40 -11.10 -16.40
CA PHE A 67 4.07 -11.66 -16.26
C PHE A 67 3.13 -10.86 -17.19
N GLU A 68 2.74 -11.46 -18.31
CA GLU A 68 1.83 -10.83 -19.27
C GLU A 68 0.41 -10.73 -18.71
N THR A 69 -0.47 -9.96 -19.36
CA THR A 69 -1.84 -9.68 -18.91
C THR A 69 -2.64 -10.91 -18.48
N MET A 70 -2.46 -12.03 -19.17
CA MET A 70 -3.19 -13.27 -18.88
C MET A 70 -2.57 -14.11 -17.75
N ALA A 71 -1.41 -13.74 -17.22
CA ALA A 71 -0.79 -14.35 -16.03
C ALA A 71 -1.45 -13.93 -14.70
N ARG A 72 -2.74 -13.59 -14.74
CA ARG A 72 -3.56 -13.16 -13.61
C ARG A 72 -3.68 -14.23 -12.54
N SER A 73 -4.01 -13.78 -11.32
CA SER A 73 -4.11 -14.66 -10.15
C SER A 73 -2.82 -15.46 -9.95
N GLY A 74 -1.67 -14.84 -10.18
CA GLY A 74 -0.48 -15.57 -10.58
C GLY A 74 0.24 -16.34 -9.47
N ILE A 75 0.31 -15.76 -8.28
CA ILE A 75 1.18 -16.17 -7.17
C ILE A 75 0.35 -16.27 -5.90
N TRP A 76 -0.26 -17.42 -5.66
CA TRP A 76 -1.23 -17.62 -4.57
C TRP A 76 -0.76 -18.72 -3.63
N TYR A 77 -0.95 -18.53 -2.32
CA TYR A 77 -0.52 -19.49 -1.29
C TYR A 77 0.98 -19.80 -1.32
N THR A 78 1.78 -18.85 -1.81
CA THR A 78 3.23 -19.03 -1.97
C THR A 78 3.96 -18.42 -0.78
N ASN A 79 4.94 -19.16 -0.27
CA ASN A 79 5.73 -18.78 0.90
C ASN A 79 7.20 -18.58 0.52
N ASP A 80 7.77 -17.48 0.98
CA ASP A 80 9.17 -17.10 0.73
C ASP A 80 9.46 -16.95 -0.78
N ILE A 81 9.11 -15.76 -1.28
CA ILE A 81 9.35 -15.38 -2.66
C ILE A 81 10.11 -14.06 -2.71
N THR A 82 11.21 -14.05 -3.46
CA THR A 82 11.93 -12.83 -3.83
C THR A 82 11.77 -12.60 -5.31
N MET A 83 11.36 -11.39 -5.70
CA MET A 83 11.22 -10.97 -7.08
C MET A 83 12.01 -9.68 -7.31
N SER A 84 12.88 -9.70 -8.32
CA SER A 84 13.64 -8.51 -8.72
C SER A 84 13.54 -8.19 -10.21
N ASP A 85 13.64 -6.91 -10.55
CA ASP A 85 13.86 -6.42 -11.92
C ASP A 85 12.83 -6.98 -12.92
N SER A 86 11.56 -7.02 -12.50
CA SER A 86 10.49 -7.75 -13.18
C SER A 86 9.28 -6.86 -13.44
N THR A 87 8.54 -7.17 -14.51
CA THR A 87 7.34 -6.43 -14.90
C THR A 87 6.11 -7.33 -14.83
N ILE A 88 5.05 -6.83 -14.20
CA ILE A 88 3.79 -7.54 -14.00
C ILE A 88 2.66 -6.71 -14.62
N GLN A 89 2.05 -7.26 -15.67
CA GLN A 89 0.89 -6.67 -16.35
C GLN A 89 -0.44 -7.30 -15.92
N ALA A 90 -0.42 -8.12 -14.87
CA ALA A 90 -1.53 -8.96 -14.50
C ALA A 90 -2.11 -8.60 -13.12
N PRO A 91 -3.44 -8.50 -12.98
CA PRO A 91 -4.07 -8.23 -11.71
C PRO A 91 -4.07 -9.48 -10.81
N LYS A 92 -4.41 -9.27 -9.53
CA LYS A 92 -4.55 -10.32 -8.52
C LYS A 92 -3.27 -11.15 -8.35
N THR A 93 -2.10 -10.56 -8.58
CA THR A 93 -0.86 -11.32 -8.69
C THR A 93 -0.54 -12.06 -7.40
N PHE A 94 -0.52 -11.38 -6.25
CA PHE A 94 -0.28 -12.03 -4.96
C PHE A 94 -1.56 -12.20 -4.15
N ARG A 95 -1.77 -13.39 -3.56
CA ARG A 95 -2.91 -13.67 -2.67
C ARG A 95 -2.52 -14.67 -1.59
N ARG A 96 -2.88 -14.40 -0.33
CA ARG A 96 -2.68 -15.34 0.79
C ARG A 96 -1.25 -15.92 0.83
N SER A 97 -0.28 -15.06 0.50
CA SER A 97 1.13 -15.41 0.37
C SER A 97 1.92 -14.71 1.48
N GLN A 98 3.09 -15.22 1.81
CA GLN A 98 3.87 -14.66 2.92
C GLN A 98 5.37 -14.65 2.63
N ASN A 99 6.11 -13.77 3.32
CA ASN A 99 7.54 -13.55 3.12
C ASN A 99 7.86 -13.14 1.68
N ILE A 100 7.23 -12.05 1.24
CA ILE A 100 7.31 -11.51 -0.12
C ILE A 100 8.32 -10.38 -0.14
N ARG A 101 9.33 -10.47 -1.01
CA ARG A 101 10.34 -9.42 -1.19
C ARG A 101 10.35 -8.96 -2.63
N LEU A 102 10.03 -7.69 -2.85
CA LEU A 102 9.92 -7.07 -4.17
C LEU A 102 10.97 -5.97 -4.31
N LYS A 103 11.83 -6.06 -5.32
CA LYS A 103 12.86 -5.06 -5.60
C LYS A 103 12.86 -4.65 -7.07
N ASN A 104 12.80 -3.36 -7.39
CA ASN A 104 12.76 -2.90 -8.78
C ASN A 104 11.65 -3.58 -9.59
N VAL A 105 10.46 -3.72 -9.01
CA VAL A 105 9.32 -4.39 -9.66
C VAL A 105 8.33 -3.34 -10.15
N HIS A 106 7.87 -3.50 -11.38
CA HIS A 106 6.85 -2.64 -11.97
C HIS A 106 5.54 -3.42 -12.17
N PHE A 107 4.51 -3.06 -11.41
CA PHE A 107 3.13 -3.51 -11.62
C PHE A 107 2.39 -2.49 -12.48
N SER A 108 2.27 -2.74 -13.78
CA SER A 108 1.41 -1.89 -14.62
C SER A 108 -0.08 -2.13 -14.35
N ASP A 109 -0.42 -3.30 -13.80
CA ASP A 109 -1.74 -3.58 -13.21
C ASP A 109 -1.57 -4.32 -11.88
N ALA A 110 -1.66 -3.58 -10.79
CA ALA A 110 -1.61 -4.05 -9.42
C ALA A 110 -3.01 -4.36 -8.85
N SER A 111 -4.08 -4.26 -9.65
CA SER A 111 -5.45 -4.33 -9.15
C SER A 111 -5.69 -5.61 -8.37
N GLU A 112 -6.20 -5.48 -7.15
CA GLU A 112 -6.49 -6.56 -6.21
C GLU A 112 -5.29 -7.49 -5.89
N SER A 113 -4.07 -6.99 -6.03
CA SER A 113 -2.84 -7.71 -5.71
C SER A 113 -2.47 -7.56 -4.23
N LEU A 114 -1.71 -8.52 -3.72
CA LEU A 114 -1.22 -8.55 -2.34
C LEU A 114 -2.34 -8.54 -1.31
N TRP A 115 -3.42 -9.29 -1.58
CA TRP A 115 -4.52 -9.41 -0.61
C TRP A 115 -4.24 -10.52 0.40
N ASN A 116 -4.54 -10.24 1.68
CA ASN A 116 -4.39 -11.19 2.79
C ASN A 116 -2.98 -11.81 2.86
N CYS A 117 -1.96 -11.02 2.53
CA CYS A 117 -0.57 -11.43 2.56
C CYS A 117 0.12 -10.98 3.86
N ASN A 118 1.27 -11.55 4.17
CA ASN A 118 1.96 -11.28 5.43
C ASN A 118 3.49 -11.21 5.24
N HIS A 119 4.18 -10.29 5.93
CA HIS A 119 5.60 -9.98 5.71
C HIS A 119 5.92 -9.62 4.25
N ILE A 120 5.67 -8.36 3.89
CA ILE A 120 5.85 -7.84 2.54
C ILE A 120 6.89 -6.72 2.59
N SER A 121 7.93 -6.81 1.77
CA SER A 121 8.91 -5.72 1.60
C SER A 121 8.90 -5.18 0.18
N PHE A 122 8.75 -3.86 0.04
CA PHE A 122 8.92 -3.14 -1.22
C PHE A 122 10.23 -2.32 -1.17
N ASP A 123 11.05 -2.45 -2.21
CA ASP A 123 12.26 -1.66 -2.45
C ASP A 123 12.26 -1.17 -3.90
N HIS A 124 12.01 0.12 -4.12
CA HIS A 124 11.89 0.71 -5.47
C HIS A 124 10.83 -0.02 -6.32
N VAL A 125 9.57 0.09 -5.91
CA VAL A 125 8.44 -0.55 -6.60
C VAL A 125 7.53 0.52 -7.19
N GLN A 126 7.11 0.31 -8.43
CA GLN A 126 6.11 1.12 -9.10
C GLN A 126 4.85 0.28 -9.28
N ALA A 127 3.70 0.81 -8.89
CA ALA A 127 2.44 0.09 -8.97
C ALA A 127 1.27 0.97 -9.41
N SER A 128 0.46 0.46 -10.32
CA SER A 128 -0.80 1.08 -10.74
C SER A 128 -1.95 0.10 -10.57
N GLY A 129 -2.91 0.36 -9.68
CA GLY A 129 -4.11 -0.46 -9.53
C GLY A 129 -4.77 -0.36 -8.16
N ASN A 130 -6.08 -0.62 -8.13
CA ASN A 130 -6.90 -0.46 -6.94
C ASN A 130 -6.77 -1.63 -5.95
N TYR A 131 -7.02 -1.36 -4.67
CA TYR A 131 -7.01 -2.36 -3.59
C TYR A 131 -5.68 -3.09 -3.42
N ILE A 132 -4.54 -2.53 -3.81
CA ILE A 132 -3.26 -3.19 -3.52
C ILE A 132 -3.10 -3.34 -2.00
N GLY A 133 -2.67 -4.52 -1.53
CA GLY A 133 -2.33 -4.70 -0.12
C GLY A 133 -3.52 -4.92 0.83
N MET A 134 -4.74 -5.12 0.32
CA MET A 134 -5.93 -5.28 1.18
C MET A 134 -5.78 -6.41 2.22
N ASN A 135 -6.14 -6.14 3.48
CA ASN A 135 -6.07 -7.07 4.62
C ASN A 135 -4.70 -7.70 4.84
N SER A 136 -3.63 -7.09 4.32
CA SER A 136 -2.27 -7.58 4.51
C SER A 136 -1.64 -7.04 5.77
N THR A 137 -0.64 -7.74 6.27
CA THR A 137 -0.02 -7.42 7.56
C THR A 137 1.50 -7.46 7.50
N ASN A 138 2.17 -6.65 8.32
CA ASN A 138 3.63 -6.55 8.40
C ASN A 138 4.23 -6.14 7.05
N ILE A 139 3.96 -4.90 6.66
CA ILE A 139 4.37 -4.32 5.38
C ILE A 139 5.44 -3.27 5.63
N VAL A 140 6.55 -3.36 4.90
CA VAL A 140 7.56 -2.30 4.85
C VAL A 140 7.75 -1.87 3.41
N ALA A 141 7.59 -0.58 3.12
CA ALA A 141 7.81 -0.02 1.80
C ALA A 141 8.86 1.09 1.84
N ASN A 142 9.81 1.04 0.91
CA ASN A 142 10.78 2.10 0.69
C ASN A 142 10.85 2.40 -0.81
N HIS A 143 10.64 3.66 -1.20
CA HIS A 143 10.52 4.06 -2.60
C HIS A 143 9.38 3.32 -3.31
N LEU A 144 8.16 3.42 -2.78
CA LEU A 144 6.94 2.96 -3.44
C LEU A 144 6.28 4.13 -4.18
N ASP A 145 6.19 4.04 -5.50
CA ASP A 145 5.36 4.91 -6.32
C ASP A 145 4.05 4.19 -6.66
N LEU A 146 2.95 4.65 -6.07
CA LEU A 146 1.65 4.01 -6.19
C LEU A 146 0.60 4.95 -6.79
N ILE A 147 -0.14 4.45 -7.78
CA ILE A 147 -1.35 5.09 -8.30
C ILE A 147 -2.50 4.09 -8.19
N GLY A 148 -3.53 4.38 -7.41
CA GLY A 148 -4.70 3.51 -7.29
C GLY A 148 -5.44 3.65 -5.97
N ASP A 149 -6.75 3.49 -6.03
CA ASP A 149 -7.63 3.75 -4.89
C ASP A 149 -7.69 2.56 -3.93
N TYR A 150 -8.11 2.80 -2.68
CA TYR A 150 -8.24 1.79 -1.62
C TYR A 150 -6.94 1.06 -1.29
N ALA A 151 -5.80 1.73 -1.48
CA ALA A 151 -4.50 1.18 -1.14
C ALA A 151 -4.46 0.79 0.36
N PHE A 152 -4.08 -0.45 0.62
CA PHE A 152 -3.91 -1.01 1.96
C PHE A 152 -5.18 -1.06 2.83
N ASP A 153 -6.38 -1.07 2.25
CA ASP A 153 -7.63 -1.21 3.04
C ASP A 153 -7.58 -2.45 3.96
N GLY A 154 -7.82 -2.24 5.26
CA GLY A 154 -7.77 -3.27 6.30
C GLY A 154 -6.38 -3.73 6.70
N ALA A 155 -5.31 -3.08 6.22
CA ALA A 155 -3.95 -3.49 6.52
C ALA A 155 -3.53 -3.20 7.96
N LYS A 156 -2.57 -3.99 8.47
CA LYS A 156 -2.01 -3.81 9.83
C LYS A 156 -0.50 -3.86 9.87
N ASN A 157 0.11 -3.04 10.74
CA ASN A 157 1.56 -2.95 10.91
C ASN A 157 2.23 -2.59 9.57
N VAL A 158 2.02 -1.36 9.12
CA VAL A 158 2.54 -0.85 7.85
C VAL A 158 3.52 0.28 8.13
N GLU A 159 4.71 0.19 7.52
CA GLU A 159 5.76 1.19 7.60
C GLU A 159 6.18 1.62 6.20
N ILE A 160 6.13 2.92 5.88
CA ILE A 160 6.40 3.45 4.53
C ILE A 160 7.40 4.60 4.59
N HIS A 161 8.35 4.60 3.67
CA HIS A 161 9.45 5.58 3.57
C HIS A 161 9.65 6.06 2.13
N HIS A 162 10.01 7.34 1.97
CA HIS A 162 10.46 7.91 0.68
C HIS A 162 9.52 7.58 -0.50
N SER A 163 8.21 7.64 -0.29
CA SER A 163 7.23 7.10 -1.22
C SER A 163 6.28 8.18 -1.73
N THR A 164 5.66 7.91 -2.89
CA THR A 164 4.64 8.76 -3.48
C THR A 164 3.36 7.95 -3.69
N LEU A 165 2.28 8.36 -3.04
CA LEU A 165 0.98 7.68 -3.13
C LEU A 165 -0.06 8.62 -3.74
N VAL A 166 -0.62 8.26 -4.89
CA VAL A 166 -1.78 8.90 -5.50
C VAL A 166 -2.95 7.93 -5.38
N ALA A 167 -3.74 8.08 -4.32
CA ALA A 167 -4.71 7.08 -3.92
C ALA A 167 -5.84 7.73 -3.12
N LYS A 168 -7.06 7.72 -3.66
CA LYS A 168 -8.21 7.92 -2.78
C LYS A 168 -8.30 6.76 -1.82
N ASP A 169 -8.81 7.02 -0.62
CA ASP A 169 -9.17 5.97 0.33
C ASP A 169 -7.95 5.13 0.79
N ALA A 170 -6.74 5.69 0.72
CA ALA A 170 -5.55 5.02 1.20
C ALA A 170 -5.61 4.83 2.72
N PHE A 171 -5.25 3.63 3.18
CA PHE A 171 -5.27 3.24 4.59
C PHE A 171 -6.67 3.31 5.23
N TRP A 172 -7.72 2.90 4.52
CA TRP A 172 -9.02 2.69 5.15
C TRP A 172 -8.95 1.50 6.13
N ASN A 173 -9.63 1.58 7.27
CA ASN A 173 -9.84 0.47 8.23
C ASN A 173 -8.53 -0.13 8.77
N CYS A 174 -7.49 0.68 8.88
CA CYS A 174 -6.14 0.21 9.18
C CYS A 174 -5.80 0.24 10.67
N GLU A 175 -4.72 -0.46 11.04
CA GLU A 175 -4.17 -0.42 12.40
C GLU A 175 -2.63 -0.41 12.39
N ASN A 176 -2.02 0.47 13.20
CA ASN A 176 -0.56 0.60 13.34
C ASN A 176 0.13 0.95 12.01
N ILE A 177 -0.10 2.17 11.55
CA ILE A 177 0.46 2.69 10.29
C ILE A 177 1.45 3.80 10.61
N THR A 178 2.65 3.72 10.07
CA THR A 178 3.67 4.76 10.20
C THR A 178 4.25 5.10 8.85
N ILE A 179 4.27 6.40 8.51
CA ILE A 179 4.75 6.88 7.20
C ILE A 179 5.74 8.01 7.43
N TYR A 180 6.87 7.93 6.74
CA TYR A 180 8.00 8.85 6.81
C TYR A 180 8.33 9.45 5.44
N ASP A 181 8.70 10.73 5.41
CA ASP A 181 9.39 11.38 4.29
C ASP A 181 8.71 11.12 2.93
N SER A 182 7.38 11.19 2.91
CA SER A 182 6.56 10.74 1.78
C SER A 182 5.54 11.79 1.34
N THR A 183 5.12 11.70 0.08
CA THR A 183 4.06 12.54 -0.49
C THR A 183 2.80 11.72 -0.72
N ILE A 184 1.65 12.22 -0.27
CA ILE A 184 0.36 11.55 -0.40
C ILE A 184 -0.64 12.53 -1.01
N ASN A 185 -1.26 12.14 -2.12
CA ASN A 185 -2.36 12.87 -2.73
C ASN A 185 -3.57 11.95 -2.86
N GLY A 186 -4.69 12.33 -2.26
CA GLY A 186 -5.91 11.55 -2.36
C GLY A 186 -6.95 11.96 -1.34
N ALA A 187 -8.22 11.72 -1.64
CA ALA A 187 -9.31 11.97 -0.70
C ALA A 187 -9.38 10.88 0.38
N TYR A 188 -9.98 11.22 1.53
CA TYR A 188 -10.34 10.25 2.58
C TYR A 188 -9.18 9.44 3.16
N LEU A 189 -7.97 10.04 3.20
CA LEU A 189 -6.78 9.39 3.76
C LEU A 189 -7.03 8.87 5.18
N GLY A 190 -6.72 7.61 5.45
CA GLY A 190 -6.65 7.06 6.80
C GLY A 190 -8.00 6.85 7.49
N TRP A 191 -9.13 6.86 6.78
CA TRP A 191 -10.45 6.72 7.41
C TRP A 191 -10.58 5.47 8.27
N ASN A 192 -11.19 5.60 9.45
CA ASN A 192 -11.42 4.51 10.41
C ASN A 192 -10.14 3.77 10.83
N THR A 193 -9.02 4.49 10.93
CA THR A 193 -7.72 3.92 11.29
C THR A 193 -7.41 4.08 12.76
N LYS A 194 -6.68 3.11 13.34
CA LYS A 194 -6.12 3.21 14.68
C LYS A 194 -4.59 3.26 14.65
N ASN A 195 -4.00 4.12 15.48
CA ASN A 195 -2.55 4.31 15.59
C ASN A 195 -1.91 4.69 14.24
N LEU A 196 -2.22 5.90 13.75
CA LEU A 196 -1.64 6.45 12.52
C LEU A 196 -0.60 7.50 12.86
N THR A 197 0.64 7.29 12.40
CA THR A 197 1.76 8.22 12.58
C THR A 197 2.30 8.68 11.23
N LEU A 198 2.40 10.00 11.04
CA LEU A 198 2.94 10.65 9.84
C LEU A 198 4.10 11.56 10.25
N ILE A 199 5.26 11.42 9.64
CA ILE A 199 6.46 12.18 9.99
C ILE A 199 7.10 12.70 8.71
N ASN A 200 7.34 14.02 8.63
CA ASN A 200 7.94 14.66 7.45
C ASN A 200 7.15 14.41 6.15
N CYS A 201 5.82 14.31 6.23
CA CYS A 201 4.98 14.02 5.06
C CYS A 201 4.38 15.29 4.46
N THR A 202 4.23 15.30 3.14
CA THR A 202 3.40 16.27 2.42
C THR A 202 2.11 15.59 1.98
N ILE A 203 0.98 16.14 2.36
CA ILE A 203 -0.34 15.52 2.19
C ILE A 203 -1.27 16.53 1.53
N GLU A 204 -2.01 16.10 0.52
CA GLU A 204 -3.17 16.81 0.01
C GLU A 204 -4.38 15.88 0.03
N SER A 205 -5.38 16.21 0.85
CA SER A 205 -6.56 15.36 1.04
C SER A 205 -7.82 16.17 1.35
N ASN A 206 -8.87 15.94 0.56
CA ASN A 206 -10.24 16.29 0.96
C ASN A 206 -10.73 15.29 2.01
N GLN A 207 -11.32 15.79 3.10
CA GLN A 207 -11.87 14.97 4.18
C GLN A 207 -10.85 13.94 4.68
N GLY A 208 -9.58 14.30 4.79
CA GLY A 208 -8.54 13.40 5.25
C GLY A 208 -8.57 13.18 6.75
N LEU A 209 -8.06 12.03 7.18
CA LEU A 209 -7.73 11.73 8.57
C LEU A 209 -8.95 11.80 9.51
N CYS A 210 -10.13 11.42 9.00
CA CYS A 210 -11.37 11.34 9.77
C CYS A 210 -11.53 9.96 10.42
N TYR A 211 -12.20 9.91 11.57
CA TYR A 211 -12.45 8.70 12.36
C TYR A 211 -11.17 7.97 12.77
N VAL A 212 -10.06 8.70 12.92
CA VAL A 212 -8.78 8.15 13.33
C VAL A 212 -8.68 8.15 14.85
N ASP A 213 -8.39 7.00 15.46
CA ASP A 213 -8.03 6.92 16.87
C ASP A 213 -6.51 6.87 17.04
N HIS A 214 -5.95 7.78 17.84
CA HIS A 214 -4.49 7.95 18.01
C HIS A 214 -3.79 8.37 16.72
N LEU A 215 -4.05 9.61 16.31
CA LEU A 215 -3.36 10.27 15.20
C LEU A 215 -2.14 11.06 15.71
N THR A 216 -0.95 10.74 15.22
CA THR A 216 0.26 11.54 15.44
C THR A 216 0.77 12.10 14.11
N MET A 217 1.04 13.40 14.06
CA MET A 217 1.69 14.03 12.92
C MET A 217 2.86 14.90 13.39
N LYS A 218 4.02 14.78 12.77
CA LYS A 218 5.20 15.59 13.11
C LYS A 218 5.82 16.17 11.85
N ASN A 219 5.98 17.49 11.81
CA ASN A 219 6.58 18.19 10.67
C ASN A 219 5.90 17.82 9.34
N CYS A 220 4.56 17.81 9.32
CA CYS A 220 3.79 17.50 8.12
C CYS A 220 3.24 18.78 7.49
N ALA A 221 3.12 18.79 6.16
CA ALA A 221 2.36 19.79 5.42
C ALA A 221 1.03 19.18 4.94
N LEU A 222 -0.08 19.87 5.18
CA LEU A 222 -1.41 19.54 4.68
C LEU A 222 -1.80 20.59 3.63
N LEU A 223 -1.41 20.38 2.38
CA LEU A 223 -1.69 21.28 1.28
C LEU A 223 -3.16 21.15 0.87
N HIS A 224 -3.82 22.28 0.64
CA HIS A 224 -5.21 22.38 0.15
C HIS A 224 -6.21 21.40 0.80
N SER A 225 -5.99 21.04 2.07
CA SER A 225 -6.75 20.00 2.75
C SER A 225 -7.86 20.60 3.59
N ASP A 226 -9.08 20.15 3.35
CA ASP A 226 -10.31 20.62 3.98
C ASP A 226 -11.05 19.49 4.70
N LEU A 227 -11.87 19.87 5.68
CA LEU A 227 -12.72 18.99 6.48
C LEU A 227 -11.95 17.85 7.15
N VAL A 228 -10.70 18.10 7.53
CA VAL A 228 -9.85 17.10 8.16
C VAL A 228 -10.22 16.88 9.62
N PHE A 229 -9.88 15.70 10.14
CA PHE A 229 -9.98 15.28 11.54
C PHE A 229 -11.39 15.01 12.09
N GLU A 230 -12.40 14.91 11.23
CA GLU A 230 -13.78 14.66 11.68
C GLU A 230 -13.86 13.39 12.53
N TYR A 231 -14.35 13.54 13.76
CA TYR A 231 -14.47 12.53 14.81
C TYR A 231 -13.16 11.83 15.24
N SER A 232 -11.99 12.30 14.82
CA SER A 232 -10.71 11.73 15.22
C SER A 232 -10.40 12.00 16.69
N THR A 233 -9.83 11.02 17.39
CA THR A 233 -9.52 11.03 18.82
C THR A 233 -8.03 10.91 19.08
N ASN A 234 -7.60 11.41 20.24
CA ASN A 234 -6.20 11.33 20.70
C ASN A 234 -5.23 11.91 19.65
N ILE A 235 -5.66 13.02 19.03
CA ILE A 235 -4.89 13.71 18.00
C ILE A 235 -3.67 14.38 18.66
N ASN A 236 -2.52 14.32 18.01
CA ASN A 236 -1.31 15.04 18.38
C ASN A 236 -0.57 15.45 17.10
N THR A 237 -0.84 16.65 16.60
CA THR A 237 -0.26 17.11 15.33
C THR A 237 0.63 18.33 15.51
N ASP A 238 1.72 18.38 14.73
CA ASP A 238 2.53 19.56 14.46
C ASP A 238 2.64 19.74 12.94
N ILE A 239 1.81 20.65 12.42
CA ILE A 239 1.61 20.89 11.00
C ILE A 239 2.26 22.22 10.60
N CYS A 240 3.16 22.18 9.62
CA CYS A 240 3.99 23.32 9.19
C CYS A 240 3.41 24.06 7.97
N SER A 241 2.13 23.86 7.66
CA SER A 241 1.41 24.56 6.58
C SER A 241 0.06 25.11 7.06
N ASP A 242 -0.55 25.93 6.21
CA ASP A 242 -1.94 26.33 6.37
C ASP A 242 -2.88 25.15 6.07
N ILE A 243 -4.02 25.08 6.75
CA ILE A 243 -5.08 24.09 6.54
C ILE A 243 -6.35 24.82 6.09
N ILE A 244 -7.08 24.32 5.10
CA ILE A 244 -8.31 24.97 4.64
C ILE A 244 -9.39 24.91 5.73
N SER A 245 -9.69 23.72 6.24
CA SER A 245 -10.65 23.59 7.34
C SER A 245 -10.47 22.34 8.20
N VAL A 246 -10.81 22.48 9.47
CA VAL A 246 -10.91 21.41 10.47
C VAL A 246 -12.38 21.25 10.85
N LYS A 247 -12.87 20.01 10.91
CA LYS A 247 -14.26 19.72 11.29
C LYS A 247 -14.31 18.73 12.45
N ASN A 248 -15.10 19.05 13.47
CA ASN A 248 -15.50 18.16 14.58
C ASN A 248 -14.44 17.16 15.09
N PRO A 249 -13.20 17.57 15.44
CA PRO A 249 -12.26 16.67 16.10
C PRO A 249 -12.75 16.30 17.50
N SER A 250 -12.72 15.00 17.83
CA SER A 250 -13.26 14.47 19.09
C SER A 250 -12.37 14.73 20.30
N SER A 251 -11.04 14.63 20.16
CA SER A 251 -10.09 14.96 21.24
C SER A 251 -8.64 15.12 20.76
N GLY A 252 -7.85 15.88 21.51
CA GLY A 252 -6.39 15.92 21.36
C GLY A 252 -5.82 17.34 21.21
N ASN A 253 -4.63 17.42 20.62
CA ASN A 253 -3.93 18.65 20.31
C ASN A 253 -3.69 18.78 18.81
N ILE A 254 -4.19 19.88 18.24
CA ILE A 254 -3.96 20.25 16.84
C ILE A 254 -3.12 21.51 16.83
N ARG A 255 -1.88 21.41 16.33
CA ARG A 255 -1.03 22.56 16.06
C ARG A 255 -0.81 22.69 14.55
N ALA A 256 -1.06 23.88 14.01
CA ALA A 256 -0.89 24.20 12.60
C ALA A 256 -0.31 25.60 12.38
N GLN A 257 0.11 25.94 11.16
CA GLN A 257 0.54 27.30 10.84
C GLN A 257 -0.62 28.28 10.96
N SER A 258 -1.69 28.01 10.19
CA SER A 258 -2.99 28.68 10.25
C SER A 258 -4.09 27.69 9.86
N ILE A 259 -5.34 28.01 10.20
CA ILE A 259 -6.53 27.21 9.82
C ILE A 259 -7.58 28.18 9.31
N GLY A 260 -8.05 27.99 8.08
CA GLY A 260 -9.04 28.86 7.44
C GLY A 260 -10.40 28.82 8.14
N ASN A 261 -11.01 27.63 8.27
CA ASN A 261 -12.28 27.46 8.97
C ASN A 261 -12.19 26.35 10.04
N ILE A 262 -12.77 26.62 11.21
CA ILE A 262 -12.89 25.65 12.30
C ILE A 262 -14.39 25.42 12.53
N ILE A 263 -14.87 24.22 12.19
CA ILE A 263 -16.28 23.84 12.24
C ILE A 263 -16.47 22.92 13.45
N LEU A 264 -17.18 23.37 14.48
CA LEU A 264 -17.40 22.63 15.72
C LEU A 264 -18.90 22.61 16.06
N GLU A 265 -19.50 21.44 15.94
CA GLU A 265 -20.91 21.20 16.27
C GLU A 265 -21.01 20.62 17.68
N ALA A 266 -21.35 21.47 18.65
CA ALA A 266 -21.33 21.13 20.08
C ALA A 266 -22.38 20.08 20.51
N ASP A 267 -23.37 19.78 19.65
CA ASP A 267 -24.31 18.67 19.83
C ASP A 267 -23.75 17.33 19.32
N LYS A 268 -22.62 17.33 18.59
CA LYS A 268 -21.96 16.14 18.03
C LYS A 268 -20.69 15.75 18.76
N ILE A 269 -19.95 16.72 19.29
CA ILE A 269 -18.67 16.52 19.98
C ILE A 269 -18.61 17.34 21.28
N GLU A 270 -17.57 17.14 22.08
CA GLU A 270 -17.23 18.02 23.21
C GLU A 270 -16.03 18.90 22.82
N PRO A 271 -16.24 20.15 22.35
CA PRO A 271 -15.14 20.99 21.82
C PRO A 271 -13.97 21.19 22.79
N ALA A 272 -14.23 21.21 24.10
CA ALA A 272 -13.22 21.39 25.14
C ALA A 272 -12.19 20.25 25.21
N LYS A 273 -12.48 19.07 24.63
CA LYS A 273 -11.53 17.94 24.57
C LYS A 273 -10.46 18.12 23.50
N THR A 274 -10.60 19.12 22.63
CA THR A 274 -9.64 19.40 21.56
C THR A 274 -9.02 20.79 21.76
N LYS A 275 -7.69 20.83 21.91
CA LYS A 275 -6.93 22.07 21.95
C LYS A 275 -6.37 22.38 20.57
N ILE A 276 -6.82 23.47 19.97
CA ILE A 276 -6.31 23.97 18.69
C ILE A 276 -5.36 25.15 18.94
N THR A 277 -4.19 25.15 18.31
CA THR A 277 -3.19 26.22 18.42
C THR A 277 -2.62 26.54 17.05
N VAL A 278 -2.65 27.81 16.66
CA VAL A 278 -2.08 28.29 15.38
C VAL A 278 -0.87 29.18 15.65
N THR A 279 0.15 29.12 14.78
CA THR A 279 1.36 29.95 14.94
C THR A 279 1.24 31.34 14.29
N GLN A 280 0.29 31.51 13.35
CA GLN A 280 -0.05 32.80 12.76
C GLN A 280 -1.55 33.09 12.99
N PRO A 281 -1.97 34.38 13.10
CA PRO A 281 -3.37 34.73 13.34
C PRO A 281 -4.24 34.28 12.16
N SER A 282 -5.29 33.49 12.41
CA SER A 282 -6.31 33.14 11.43
C SER A 282 -7.64 33.83 11.72
N GLU A 283 -8.41 34.17 10.67
CA GLU A 283 -9.79 34.65 10.80
C GLU A 283 -10.69 33.52 11.33
N ILE A 284 -11.05 33.55 12.60
CA ILE A 284 -11.97 32.57 13.19
C ILE A 284 -13.41 32.94 12.80
N LYS A 285 -14.01 32.21 11.86
CA LYS A 285 -15.47 32.23 11.64
C LYS A 285 -16.11 31.11 12.45
N GLN A 286 -16.70 31.45 13.60
CA GLN A 286 -17.63 30.56 14.31
C GLN A 286 -18.99 30.66 13.62
N SER A 287 -19.51 29.56 13.07
CA SER A 287 -20.94 29.44 12.74
C SER A 287 -21.69 28.99 13.99
N ALA A 288 -22.75 29.71 14.34
CA ALA A 288 -23.67 29.40 15.42
C ALA A 288 -24.49 28.13 15.15
#